data_AF-A0A368EVS8-F1
#
_entry.id   AF-A0A368EVS8-F1
#
_cell.length_a   1.000
_cell.length_b   1.000
_cell.length_c   1.000
_cell.angle_alpha   90.00
_cell.angle_beta   90.00
_cell.angle_gamma   90.00
#
_symmetry.space_group_name_H-M   'P 1'
#
loop_
_entity.id
_entity.type
_entity.pdbx_description
1 polymer ?
#
loop_
_entity_poly.entity_id
_entity_poly.type
_entity_poly.pdbx_seq_one_letter_code
_entity_poly.pdbx_strand_id
1 'polypeptide(L)'
;VPVGGAVIGTFKQSAIVPIAQFYPGRASCVPSRDLVLTLLSQGRRGLMETYEKQKRMFHKMKRRLSSFANEIGECVYDVEDNLISLGMKQNLLNGL
;
A
#
# COMPACT_ATOMS: atom_id res chain seq x y z
N VAL A 1 11.53 1.24 4.04
CA VAL A 1 11.93 0.85 5.42
C VAL A 1 11.80 -0.65 5.58
N PRO A 2 12.64 -1.31 6.38
CA PRO A 2 12.47 -2.72 6.74
C PRO A 2 11.15 -2.97 7.49
N VAL A 3 10.68 -4.23 7.47
CA VAL A 3 9.49 -4.66 8.22
C VAL A 3 9.79 -4.63 9.73
N GLY A 4 8.78 -4.30 10.56
CA GLY A 4 8.88 -4.36 12.02
C GLY A 4 8.41 -3.11 12.78
N GLY A 5 7.88 -2.10 12.10
CA GLY A 5 7.27 -0.92 12.71
C GLY A 5 5.89 -0.61 12.15
N ALA A 6 5.10 0.12 12.92
CA ALA A 6 3.78 0.61 12.53
C ALA A 6 3.55 2.03 13.08
N VAL A 7 2.57 2.74 12.51
CA VAL A 7 2.13 4.05 12.99
C VAL A 7 0.73 3.90 13.58
N ILE A 8 0.54 4.36 14.82
CA ILE A 8 -0.77 4.48 15.45
C ILE A 8 -1.20 5.94 15.34
N GLY A 9 -2.29 6.22 14.63
CA GLY A 9 -2.87 7.54 14.48
C GLY A 9 -4.28 7.61 15.08
N THR A 10 -4.64 8.74 15.69
CA THR A 10 -5.98 8.98 16.22
C THR A 10 -6.42 10.41 15.91
N PHE A 11 -7.72 10.68 15.91
CA PHE A 11 -8.26 12.04 15.74
C PHE A 11 -8.33 12.83 17.06
N LYS A 12 -8.09 12.19 18.21
CA LYS A 12 -8.17 12.82 19.53
C LYS A 12 -6.86 12.63 20.29
N GLN A 13 -6.21 13.72 20.65
CA GLN A 13 -4.95 13.67 21.42
C GLN A 13 -5.10 12.92 22.75
N SER A 14 -6.29 12.97 23.37
CA SER A 14 -6.55 12.23 24.61
C SER A 14 -6.53 10.69 24.43
N ALA A 15 -6.72 10.19 23.20
CA ALA A 15 -6.71 8.76 22.91
C ALA A 15 -5.31 8.17 22.69
N ILE A 16 -4.33 8.97 22.24
CA ILE A 16 -2.99 8.43 21.94
C ILE A 16 -2.15 8.19 23.21
N VAL A 17 -2.30 9.03 24.24
CA VAL A 17 -1.49 8.94 25.47
C VAL A 17 -1.70 7.61 26.21
N PRO A 18 -2.94 7.15 26.47
CA PRO A 18 -3.15 5.84 27.10
C PRO A 18 -2.57 4.67 26.30
N ILE A 19 -2.68 4.73 24.96
CA ILE A 19 -2.12 3.69 24.08
C ILE A 19 -0.59 3.65 24.20
N ALA A 20 0.07 4.81 24.20
CA ALA A 20 1.52 4.89 24.35
C ALA A 20 2.00 4.40 25.72
N GLN A 21 1.27 4.73 26.79
CA GLN A 21 1.57 4.30 28.16
C GLN A 21 1.28 2.81 28.40
N PHE A 22 0.46 2.18 27.57
CA PHE A 22 0.18 0.75 27.66
C PHE A 22 1.36 -0.13 27.25
N TYR A 23 2.32 0.38 26.47
CA TYR A 23 3.49 -0.39 26.05
C TYR A 23 4.47 -0.59 27.21
N PRO A 24 4.74 -1.83 27.67
CA PRO A 24 5.62 -2.07 28.80
C PRO A 24 7.10 -1.95 28.40
N GLY A 25 7.86 -1.17 29.15
CA GLY A 25 9.31 -1.07 28.99
C GLY A 25 9.76 -0.20 27.81
N ARG A 26 10.92 -0.53 27.24
CA ARG A 26 11.56 0.25 26.16
C ARG A 26 11.38 -0.46 24.81
N ALA A 27 11.04 0.29 23.77
CA ALA A 27 11.00 -0.19 22.40
C ALA A 27 12.30 0.12 21.64
N SER A 28 12.59 -0.64 20.59
CA SER A 28 13.71 -0.37 19.68
C SER A 28 13.49 0.93 18.90
N CYS A 29 14.53 1.75 18.77
CA CYS A 29 14.48 2.99 17.97
C CYS A 29 14.68 2.75 16.47
N VAL A 30 15.07 1.55 16.05
CA VAL A 30 15.43 1.23 14.65
C VAL A 30 14.30 1.57 13.66
N PRO A 31 13.02 1.16 13.88
CA PRO A 31 11.95 1.48 12.94
C PRO A 31 11.70 2.99 12.81
N SER A 32 11.86 3.75 13.90
CA SER A 32 11.70 5.21 13.91
C SER A 32 12.83 5.90 13.13
N ARG A 33 14.08 5.48 13.38
CA ARG A 33 15.26 6.02 12.68
C ARG A 33 15.15 5.79 11.17
N ASP A 34 14.81 4.58 10.75
CA ASP A 34 14.75 4.24 9.32
C ASP A 34 13.64 5.02 8.61
N LEU A 35 12.49 5.23 9.26
CA LEU A 35 11.43 6.09 8.74
C LEU A 35 11.89 7.55 8.63
N VAL A 36 12.52 8.11 9.66
CA VAL A 36 13.04 9.49 9.65
C VAL A 36 14.06 9.68 8.52
N LEU A 37 15.03 8.77 8.39
CA LEU A 37 16.02 8.84 7.31
C LEU A 37 15.37 8.76 5.93
N THR A 38 14.36 7.89 5.76
CA THR A 38 13.61 7.78 4.49
C THR A 38 12.88 9.08 4.16
N LEU A 39 12.16 9.65 5.13
CA LEU A 39 11.38 10.88 4.93
C LEU A 39 12.27 12.10 4.68
N LEU A 40 13.40 12.22 5.38
CA LEU A 40 14.37 13.31 5.14
C LEU A 40 15.04 13.17 3.77
N SER A 41 15.39 11.95 3.37
CA SER A 41 16.01 11.68 2.06
C SER A 41 15.05 11.98 0.90
N GLN A 42 13.78 11.57 1.01
CA GLN A 42 12.78 11.83 -0.03
C GLN A 42 12.29 13.28 -0.02
N GLY A 43 12.17 13.87 1.17
CA GLY A 43 11.40 15.08 1.40
C GLY A 43 9.93 14.92 1.01
N ARG A 44 9.15 15.98 1.21
CA ARG A 44 7.73 16.02 0.78
C ARG A 44 7.58 15.74 -0.71
N ARG A 45 8.46 16.32 -1.53
CA ARG A 45 8.39 16.20 -2.99
C ARG A 45 8.59 14.76 -3.44
N GLY A 46 9.65 14.08 -3.00
CA GLY A 46 9.92 12.68 -3.39
C GLY A 46 8.84 11.71 -2.91
N LEU A 47 8.25 11.97 -1.73
CA LEU A 47 7.12 11.19 -1.25
C LEU A 47 5.89 11.35 -2.16
N MET A 48 5.52 12.58 -2.52
CA MET A 48 4.39 12.84 -3.42
C MET A 48 4.64 12.30 -4.83
N GLU A 49 5.86 12.41 -5.35
CA GLU A 49 6.25 11.84 -6.64
C GLU A 49 6.09 10.30 -6.64
N THR A 50 6.38 9.64 -5.52
CA THR A 50 6.18 8.19 -5.36
C THR A 50 4.69 7.82 -5.38
N TYR A 51 3.85 8.60 -4.70
CA TYR A 51 2.40 8.39 -4.70
C TYR A 51 1.80 8.56 -6.10
N GLU A 52 2.18 9.63 -6.81
CA GLU A 52 1.72 9.86 -8.18
C GLU A 52 2.25 8.80 -9.16
N LYS A 53 3.47 8.30 -8.94
CA LYS A 53 4.00 7.17 -9.70
C LYS A 53 3.18 5.91 -9.48
N GLN A 54 2.78 5.59 -8.25
CA GLN A 54 1.93 4.44 -7.94
C GLN A 54 0.60 4.52 -8.71
N LYS A 55 -0.09 5.67 -8.71
CA LYS A 55 -1.33 5.86 -9.46
C LYS A 55 -1.14 5.60 -10.95
N ARG A 56 -0.10 6.18 -11.56
CA ARG A 56 0.20 5.94 -12.99
C ARG A 56 0.48 4.47 -13.29
N MET A 57 1.20 3.80 -12.39
CA MET A 57 1.51 2.37 -12.55
C MET A 57 0.28 1.49 -12.38
N PHE A 58 -0.63 1.82 -11.45
CA PHE A 58 -1.91 1.12 -11.31
C PHE A 58 -2.73 1.16 -12.60
N HIS A 59 -2.92 2.34 -13.22
CA HIS A 59 -3.64 2.46 -14.49
C HIS A 59 -2.95 1.72 -15.64
N LYS A 60 -1.61 1.81 -15.71
CA LYS A 60 -0.83 1.08 -16.71
C LYS A 60 -0.99 -0.44 -16.53
N MET A 61 -0.98 -0.91 -15.29
CA MET A 61 -1.18 -2.32 -14.95
C MET A 61 -2.58 -2.78 -15.30
N LYS A 62 -3.63 -2.05 -14.88
CA LYS A 62 -5.03 -2.36 -15.22
C LYS A 62 -5.20 -2.52 -16.72
N ARG A 63 -4.74 -1.55 -17.52
CA ARG A 63 -4.82 -1.62 -18.99
C ARG A 63 -4.11 -2.85 -19.57
N ARG A 64 -2.90 -3.16 -19.10
CA ARG A 64 -2.11 -4.30 -19.61
C ARG A 64 -2.76 -5.62 -19.22
N LEU A 65 -3.21 -5.74 -17.98
CA LEU A 65 -3.89 -6.93 -17.47
C LEU A 65 -5.24 -7.15 -18.18
N SER A 66 -5.99 -6.08 -18.47
CA SER A 66 -7.24 -6.18 -19.24
C SER A 66 -7.01 -6.64 -20.68
N SER A 67 -5.96 -6.15 -21.35
CA SER A 67 -5.58 -6.65 -22.68
C SER A 67 -5.28 -8.14 -22.64
N PHE A 68 -4.44 -8.55 -21.68
CA PHE A 68 -4.07 -9.96 -21.49
C PHE A 68 -5.27 -10.84 -21.17
N ALA A 69 -6.14 -10.41 -20.26
CA ALA A 69 -7.35 -11.15 -19.90
C ALA A 69 -8.25 -11.37 -21.13
N ASN A 70 -8.46 -10.32 -21.93
CA ASN A 70 -9.27 -10.43 -23.15
C ASN A 70 -8.67 -11.41 -24.17
N GLU A 71 -7.34 -11.47 -24.29
CA GLU A 71 -6.64 -12.41 -25.19
C GLU A 71 -6.89 -13.88 -24.81
N ILE A 72 -7.11 -14.17 -23.52
CA ILE A 72 -7.39 -15.53 -23.02
C ILE A 72 -8.88 -15.78 -22.74
N GLY A 73 -9.77 -14.87 -23.17
CA GLY A 73 -11.22 -15.00 -22.96
C GLY A 73 -11.68 -14.73 -21.52
N GLU A 74 -10.83 -14.12 -20.70
CA GLU A 74 -11.11 -13.72 -19.32
C GLU A 74 -11.32 -12.19 -19.21
N CYS A 75 -11.61 -11.70 -18.00
CA CYS A 75 -11.66 -10.25 -17.76
C CYS A 75 -11.14 -9.85 -16.38
N VAL A 76 -10.75 -8.58 -16.25
CA VAL A 76 -10.36 -7.96 -14.98
C VAL A 76 -11.61 -7.43 -14.29
N TYR A 77 -11.75 -7.66 -12.98
CA TYR A 77 -12.86 -7.10 -12.20
C TYR A 77 -12.78 -5.57 -12.19
N ASP A 78 -13.93 -4.93 -12.45
CA ASP A 78 -14.05 -3.49 -12.31
C ASP A 78 -14.51 -3.14 -10.90
N VAL A 79 -13.61 -2.55 -10.12
CA VAL A 79 -13.84 -2.14 -8.73
C VAL A 79 -13.31 -0.73 -8.57
N GLU A 80 -14.21 0.26 -8.62
CA GLU A 80 -13.85 1.68 -8.63
C GLU A 80 -13.12 2.12 -7.36
N ASP A 81 -13.54 1.59 -6.20
CA ASP A 81 -12.99 2.00 -4.90
C ASP A 81 -11.64 1.34 -4.55
N ASN A 82 -11.18 0.34 -5.32
CA ASN A 82 -9.90 -0.35 -5.08
C ASN A 82 -8.79 0.19 -5.99
N LEU A 83 -8.00 1.12 -5.45
CA LEU A 83 -6.95 1.83 -6.19
C LEU A 83 -5.55 1.21 -6.05
N ILE A 84 -5.45 0.01 -5.49
CA ILE A 84 -4.17 -0.64 -5.16
C ILE A 84 -4.08 -2.03 -5.81
N SER A 85 -5.11 -2.85 -5.65
CA SER A 85 -5.12 -4.24 -6.11
C SER A 85 -6.00 -4.41 -7.35
N LEU A 86 -5.67 -5.41 -8.16
CA LEU A 86 -6.45 -5.83 -9.34
C LEU A 86 -6.70 -7.33 -9.23
N GLY A 87 -7.95 -7.74 -9.44
CA GLY A 87 -8.32 -9.14 -9.57
C GLY A 87 -8.72 -9.44 -11.01
N MET A 88 -8.33 -10.61 -11.52
CA MET A 88 -8.77 -11.14 -12.81
C MET A 88 -9.67 -12.34 -12.55
N LYS A 89 -10.69 -12.53 -13.38
CA LYS A 89 -11.43 -13.80 -13.40
C LYS A 89 -10.49 -14.93 -13.76
N GLN A 90 -10.72 -16.06 -13.12
CA GLN A 90 -10.07 -17.31 -13.46
C GLN A 90 -11.16 -18.37 -13.44
N ASN A 91 -11.73 -18.66 -14.60
CA ASN A 91 -12.56 -19.83 -14.75
C ASN A 91 -11.62 -21.04 -14.83
N LEU A 92 -11.39 -21.70 -13.68
CA LEU A 92 -11.08 -23.12 -13.75
C LEU A 92 -12.30 -23.78 -14.39
N LEU A 93 -12.22 -24.12 -15.69
CA LEU A 93 -12.97 -25.16 -16.43
C LEU A 93 -13.10 -24.76 -17.91
N ASN A 94 -12.15 -25.23 -18.73
CA ASN A 94 -12.33 -25.56 -20.15
C ASN A 94 -11.18 -26.51 -20.57
N GLY A 95 -11.03 -27.64 -19.88
CA GLY A 95 -9.95 -28.60 -20.15
C GLY A 95 -9.82 -29.83 -19.23
N LEU A 96 -10.80 -30.12 -18.37
CA LEU A 96 -10.97 -31.42 -17.70
C LEU A 96 -12.42 -31.86 -17.87
#